data_AF-A0A2Z6FJD6-F1
#
_entry.id   AF-A0A2Z6FJD6-F1
#
_cell.length_a   1.000
_cell.length_b   1.000
_cell.length_c   1.000
_cell.angle_alpha   90.00
_cell.angle_beta   90.00
_cell.angle_gamma   90.00
#
_symmetry.space_group_name_H-M   'P 1'
#
loop_
_entity.id
_entity.type
_entity.pdbx_description
1 polymer ?
#
loop_
_entity_poly.entity_id
_entity_poly.type
_entity_poly.pdbx_seq_one_letter_code
_entity_poly.pdbx_strand_id
1 'polypeptide(L)'
;IENEGATGRLQPALVHGLAVAAMVACMAEISGSHFNPPFTLAIYLCGGLDMNMVFPYLACQLLGGVLGAAMAKAMTSKESFAKAHGAAFDVLQSNDALG
;
A
#
# COMPACT_ATOMS: atom_id res chain seq x y z
N ILE A 1 -3.68 7.61 -16.75
CA ILE A 1 -4.59 6.73 -16.00
C ILE A 1 -5.92 7.44 -16.00
N GLU A 2 -6.70 7.22 -17.05
CA GLU A 2 -7.94 7.96 -17.31
C GLU A 2 -9.01 7.55 -16.29
N ASN A 3 -9.59 8.56 -15.67
CA ASN A 3 -10.84 8.48 -14.93
C ASN A 3 -11.97 8.57 -15.95
N GLU A 4 -12.26 7.47 -16.65
CA GLU A 4 -13.59 7.33 -17.25
C GLU A 4 -14.55 7.04 -16.10
N GLY A 5 -15.60 7.85 -15.98
CA GLY A 5 -16.50 7.93 -14.82
C GLY A 5 -17.36 6.69 -14.51
N ALA A 6 -16.87 5.48 -14.77
CA ALA A 6 -17.56 4.21 -14.59
C ALA A 6 -16.86 3.25 -13.61
N THR A 7 -15.54 3.32 -13.41
CA THR A 7 -14.86 2.40 -12.48
C THR A 7 -14.77 3.02 -11.09
N GLY A 8 -15.82 2.80 -10.29
CA GLY A 8 -15.83 3.18 -8.87
C GLY A 8 -14.68 2.58 -8.05
N ARG A 9 -14.72 2.79 -6.73
CA ARG A 9 -13.67 2.40 -5.73
C ARG A 9 -13.17 0.94 -5.83
N LEU A 10 -13.87 0.10 -6.56
CA LEU A 10 -13.51 -1.27 -6.89
C LEU A 10 -12.18 -1.39 -7.66
N GLN A 11 -11.92 -0.57 -8.69
CA GLN A 11 -10.71 -0.71 -9.49
C GLN A 11 -9.43 -0.51 -8.66
N PRO A 12 -9.28 0.58 -7.86
CA PRO A 12 -8.12 0.74 -6.98
C PRO A 12 -8.01 -0.37 -5.94
N ALA A 13 -9.14 -0.79 -5.35
CA ALA A 13 -9.17 -1.86 -4.34
C ALA A 13 -8.70 -3.20 -4.90
N LEU A 14 -9.15 -3.55 -6.12
CA LEU A 14 -8.79 -4.82 -6.76
C LEU A 14 -7.31 -4.85 -7.15
N VAL A 15 -6.79 -3.75 -7.72
CA VAL A 15 -5.37 -3.64 -8.08
C VAL A 15 -4.49 -3.80 -6.85
N HIS A 16 -4.85 -3.13 -5.74
CA HIS A 16 -4.07 -3.24 -4.50
C HIS A 16 -4.14 -4.65 -3.90
N GLY A 17 -5.33 -5.24 -3.83
CA GLY A 17 -5.53 -6.59 -3.31
C GLY A 17 -4.78 -7.66 -4.11
N LEU A 18 -4.86 -7.59 -5.45
CA LEU A 18 -4.15 -8.53 -6.33
C LEU A 18 -2.63 -8.38 -6.24
N ALA A 19 -2.12 -7.14 -6.15
CA ALA A 19 -0.69 -6.89 -5.97
C ALA A 19 -0.18 -7.51 -4.66
N VAL A 20 -0.92 -7.32 -3.55
CA VAL A 20 -0.57 -7.94 -2.26
C VAL A 20 -0.67 -9.46 -2.32
N ALA A 21 -1.71 -10.02 -2.93
CA ALA A 21 -1.86 -11.46 -3.09
C ALA A 21 -0.69 -12.09 -3.85
N ALA A 22 -0.23 -11.46 -4.93
CA ALA A 22 0.93 -11.92 -5.68
C ALA A 22 2.22 -11.87 -4.84
N MET A 23 2.45 -10.78 -4.09
CA MET A 23 3.61 -10.68 -3.19
C MET A 23 3.60 -11.76 -2.10
N VAL A 24 2.44 -12.01 -1.50
CA VAL A 24 2.27 -13.06 -0.48
C VAL A 24 2.54 -14.44 -1.10
N ALA A 25 1.99 -14.73 -2.27
CA ALA A 25 2.20 -16.02 -2.94
C ALA A 25 3.68 -16.30 -3.23
N CYS A 26 4.47 -15.28 -3.55
CA CYS A 26 5.90 -15.46 -3.81
C CYS A 26 6.74 -15.52 -2.51
N MET A 27 6.42 -14.72 -1.50
CA MET A 27 7.30 -14.52 -0.33
C MET A 27 6.82 -15.20 0.96
N ALA A 28 5.70 -15.91 0.95
CA ALA A 28 5.15 -16.58 2.13
C ALA A 28 6.17 -17.51 2.81
N GLU A 29 6.86 -18.35 2.04
CA GLU A 29 7.84 -19.31 2.58
C GLU A 29 9.17 -18.69 2.99
N ILE A 30 9.48 -17.46 2.54
CA ILE A 30 10.77 -16.79 2.80
C ILE A 30 10.68 -15.91 4.04
N SER A 31 9.66 -15.05 4.13
CA SER A 31 9.55 -14.02 5.18
C SER A 31 8.23 -14.05 5.95
N GLY A 32 7.35 -15.02 5.67
CA GLY A 32 5.98 -15.02 6.20
C GLY A 32 5.10 -13.91 5.58
N SER A 33 5.64 -13.12 4.65
CA SER A 33 4.93 -12.04 3.95
C SER A 33 4.23 -11.04 4.87
N HIS A 34 4.91 -10.61 5.95
CA HIS A 34 4.29 -9.69 6.89
C HIS A 34 3.97 -8.33 6.25
N PHE A 35 4.90 -7.80 5.46
CA PHE A 35 4.85 -6.57 4.63
C PHE A 35 4.29 -5.28 5.26
N ASN A 36 3.81 -5.34 6.51
CA ASN A 36 3.01 -4.33 7.15
C ASN A 36 3.37 -4.28 8.65
N PRO A 37 3.66 -3.09 9.20
CA PRO A 37 4.04 -2.93 10.61
C PRO A 37 3.01 -3.47 11.61
N PRO A 38 1.71 -3.08 11.58
CA PRO A 38 0.70 -3.65 12.47
C PRO A 38 0.52 -5.16 12.33
N PHE A 39 0.67 -5.71 11.13
CA PHE A 39 0.56 -7.17 10.94
C PHE A 39 1.77 -7.90 11.55
N THR A 40 2.97 -7.36 11.36
CA THR A 40 4.19 -7.87 12.01
C THR A 40 4.05 -7.86 13.53
N LEU A 41 3.49 -6.79 14.10
CA LEU A 41 3.25 -6.67 15.53
C LEU A 41 2.16 -7.64 16.01
N ALA A 42 1.10 -7.86 15.22
CA ALA A 42 0.07 -8.85 15.54
C ALA A 42 0.63 -10.27 15.57
N ILE A 43 1.49 -10.65 14.61
CA ILE A 43 2.18 -11.94 14.59
C ILE A 43 3.11 -12.08 15.82
N TYR A 44 3.83 -11.01 16.18
CA TYR A 44 4.63 -10.97 17.40
C TYR A 44 3.79 -11.20 18.67
N LEU A 45 2.66 -10.50 18.81
CA LEU A 45 1.75 -10.66 19.97
C LEU A 45 1.11 -12.06 20.05
N CYS A 46 0.89 -12.71 18.91
CA CYS A 46 0.44 -14.09 18.84
C CYS A 46 1.56 -15.12 19.08
N GLY A 47 2.80 -14.68 19.32
CA GLY A 47 3.96 -15.55 19.57
C GLY A 47 4.59 -16.17 18.31
N GLY A 48 4.27 -15.65 17.13
CA GLY A 48 4.77 -16.17 15.85
C GLY A 48 6.07 -15.51 15.35
N LEU A 49 6.64 -14.56 16.09
CA LEU A 49 7.88 -13.84 15.72
C LEU A 49 8.70 -13.49 16.97
N ASP A 50 10.02 -13.58 16.88
CA ASP A 50 10.94 -13.14 17.94
C ASP A 50 11.06 -11.61 18.00
N MET A 51 11.18 -11.05 19.22
CA MET A 51 11.28 -9.60 19.43
C MET A 51 12.47 -8.96 18.69
N ASN A 52 13.58 -9.69 18.57
CA ASN A 52 14.78 -9.26 17.87
C ASN A 52 14.57 -9.11 16.35
N MET A 53 13.55 -9.78 15.80
CA MET A 53 13.20 -9.71 14.38
C MET A 53 12.16 -8.64 14.08
N VAL A 54 11.43 -8.14 15.08
CA VAL A 54 10.40 -7.09 14.88
C VAL A 54 11.03 -5.81 14.33
N PHE A 55 12.15 -5.36 14.90
CA PHE A 55 12.82 -4.13 14.49
C PHE A 55 13.35 -4.16 13.05
N PRO A 56 14.12 -5.19 12.60
CA PRO A 56 14.55 -5.27 11.21
C PRO A 56 13.38 -5.41 10.22
N TYR A 57 12.31 -6.14 10.58
CA TYR A 57 11.10 -6.20 9.74
C TYR A 57 10.48 -4.81 9.56
N LEU A 58 10.34 -4.05 10.65
CA LEU A 58 9.79 -2.71 10.63
C LEU A 58 10.64 -1.75 9.78
N ALA A 59 11.96 -1.78 9.95
CA ALA A 59 12.89 -0.95 9.19
C ALA A 59 12.80 -1.26 7.68
N CYS A 60 12.83 -2.54 7.30
CA CYS A 60 12.72 -2.96 5.91
C CYS A 60 11.38 -2.60 5.27
N GLN A 61 10.27 -2.70 6.02
CA GLN A 61 8.94 -2.33 5.53
C GLN A 61 8.81 -0.84 5.27
N LEU A 62 9.33 0.00 6.19
CA LEU A 62 9.32 1.46 6.01
C LEU A 62 10.22 1.87 4.83
N LEU A 63 11.42 1.33 4.74
CA LEU A 63 12.34 1.59 3.63
C LEU A 63 11.75 1.13 2.28
N GLY A 64 11.18 -0.07 2.24
CA GLY A 64 10.49 -0.59 1.06
C GLY A 64 9.31 0.27 0.63
N GLY A 65 8.51 0.76 1.58
CA GLY A 65 7.40 1.68 1.31
C GLY A 65 7.87 3.01 0.74
N VAL A 66 8.92 3.60 1.31
CA VAL A 66 9.50 4.86 0.82
C VAL A 66 10.10 4.70 -0.57
N LEU A 67 10.85 3.62 -0.80
CA LEU A 67 11.43 3.32 -2.11
C LEU A 67 10.36 3.04 -3.15
N GLY A 68 9.32 2.28 -2.82
CA GLY A 68 8.18 2.04 -3.70
C GLY A 68 7.45 3.33 -4.09
N ALA A 69 7.21 4.22 -3.13
CA ALA A 69 6.64 5.54 -3.39
C ALA A 69 7.55 6.42 -4.26
N ALA A 70 8.86 6.39 -4.03
CA ALA A 70 9.84 7.12 -4.84
C ALA A 70 9.91 6.59 -6.27
N MET A 71 9.87 5.26 -6.46
CA MET A 71 9.82 4.63 -7.78
C MET A 71 8.52 4.98 -8.52
N ALA A 72 7.37 4.91 -7.83
CA ALA A 72 6.10 5.31 -8.41
C ALA A 72 6.12 6.78 -8.86
N LYS A 73 6.73 7.67 -8.07
CA LYS A 73 6.94 9.07 -8.44
C LYS A 73 7.86 9.24 -9.66
N ALA A 74 8.91 8.43 -9.77
CA ALA A 74 9.86 8.50 -10.89
C ALA A 74 9.25 7.97 -12.19
N MET A 75 8.42 6.92 -12.11
CA MET A 75 7.81 6.28 -13.28
C MET A 75 6.57 7.00 -13.81
N THR A 76 5.91 7.83 -12.98
CA THR A 76 4.71 8.55 -13.41
C THR A 76 5.06 9.96 -13.92
N SER A 77 4.42 10.38 -15.02
CA SER A 77 4.58 11.71 -15.59
C SER A 77 4.04 12.78 -14.63
N LYS A 78 4.67 13.96 -14.54
CA LYS A 78 4.35 15.03 -13.56
C LYS A 78 2.86 15.39 -13.51
N GLU A 79 2.18 15.31 -14.65
CA GLU A 79 0.75 15.59 -14.79
C GLU A 79 -0.16 14.51 -14.19
N SER A 80 0.23 13.22 -14.28
CA SER A 80 -0.48 12.11 -13.62
C SER A 80 -0.18 12.04 -12.12
N PHE A 81 1.02 12.46 -11.69
CA PHE A 81 1.36 12.50 -10.26
C PHE A 81 0.56 13.57 -9.52
N ALA A 82 0.39 14.75 -10.12
CA ALA A 82 -0.42 15.83 -9.56
C ALA A 82 -1.90 15.42 -9.41
N LYS A 83 -2.45 14.65 -10.36
CA LYS A 83 -3.81 14.09 -10.28
C LYS A 83 -3.92 12.94 -9.26
N ALA A 84 -2.87 12.15 -9.06
CA ALA A 84 -2.87 11.02 -8.12
C ALA A 84 -2.81 11.45 -6.64
N HIS A 85 -2.18 12.59 -6.33
CA HIS A 85 -2.16 13.14 -4.97
C HIS A 85 -3.53 13.57 -4.44
N GLY A 86 -4.49 13.81 -5.34
CA GLY A 86 -5.84 14.26 -5.00
C GLY A 86 -6.82 13.15 -4.63
N ALA A 87 -6.70 11.92 -5.13
CA ALA A 87 -7.80 10.95 -5.09
C ALA A 87 -8.29 10.56 -3.68
N ALA A 88 -7.43 10.55 -2.65
CA ALA A 88 -7.84 10.24 -1.28
C ALA A 88 -8.48 11.44 -0.55
N PHE A 89 -8.08 12.66 -0.89
CA PHE A 89 -8.60 13.91 -0.29
C PHE A 89 -9.79 14.50 -1.08
N ASP A 90 -9.82 14.33 -2.40
CA ASP A 90 -10.89 14.76 -3.31
C ASP A 90 -12.18 13.95 -3.09
N VAL A 91 -12.04 12.70 -2.65
CA VAL A 91 -13.15 11.87 -2.16
C VAL A 91 -13.82 12.46 -0.90
N LEU A 92 -13.09 13.22 -0.09
CA LEU A 92 -13.68 13.96 1.04
C LEU A 92 -14.29 15.28 0.57
N GLN A 93 -13.68 15.94 -0.42
CA GLN A 93 -14.14 17.22 -0.94
C GLN A 93 -15.42 17.12 -1.78
N SER A 94 -15.61 16.01 -2.51
CA SER A 94 -16.83 15.72 -3.27
C SER A 94 -18.07 15.48 -2.42
N ASN A 95 -17.91 15.11 -1.14
CA ASN A 95 -19.02 14.95 -0.20
C ASN A 95 -19.36 16.24 0.56
N ASP A 96 -18.44 17.21 0.65
CA ASP A 96 -18.67 18.51 1.32
C ASP A 96 -19.29 19.55 0.36
N ALA A 97 -19.26 19.27 -0.96
CA ALA A 97 -19.91 20.09 -1.99
C ALA A 97 -21.39 19.72 -2.26
N LEU A 98 -21.95 18.74 -1.53
CA LEU A 98 -23.35 18.31 -1.60
C LEU A 98 -24.12 18.57 -0.28
N GLY A 99 -23.71 19.60 0.46
CA GLY A 99 -24.46 20.18 1.59
C GLY A 99 -24.93 21.60 1.28
#